data_AF-A0A804J2P5-F1
#
_entry.id   AF-A0A804J2P5-F1
#
_cell.length_a   1.000
_cell.length_b   1.000
_cell.length_c   1.000
_cell.angle_alpha   90.00
_cell.angle_beta   90.00
_cell.angle_gamma   90.00
#
_symmetry.space_group_name_H-M   'P 1'
#
loop_
_entity.id
_entity.type
_entity.pdbx_description
1 polymer ?
#
loop_
_entity_poly.entity_id
_entity_poly.type
_entity_poly.pdbx_seq_one_letter_code
_entity_poly.pdbx_strand_id
1 'polypeptide(L)'
;MSLSNWFSVENWLQATPSSPASFFIIAGESFWAWSNGKVYSPMHGVTVSGKETRYSVLLFAMPKNERPIQAPVELVDDKHPPIFKPYYYDDYLRFCFSEEGMMQQCKLVAYCGTDATKEADA
;
A
#
# COMPACT_ATOMS: atom_id res chain seq x y z
N MET A 1 15.19 -24.40 4.94
CA MET A 1 13.99 -23.61 4.57
C MET A 1 14.37 -22.75 3.38
N SER A 2 13.78 -23.00 2.21
CA SER A 2 14.10 -22.27 0.97
C SER A 2 13.30 -20.97 0.94
N LEU A 3 13.96 -19.83 0.71
CA LEU A 3 13.37 -18.50 0.57
C LEU A 3 12.59 -18.29 -0.75
N SER A 4 12.33 -19.35 -1.51
CA SER A 4 11.86 -19.27 -2.90
C SER A 4 10.36 -19.01 -3.09
N ASN A 5 9.55 -18.94 -2.03
CA ASN A 5 8.08 -18.91 -2.17
C ASN A 5 7.41 -17.56 -1.85
N TRP A 6 8.17 -16.45 -1.79
CA TRP A 6 7.61 -15.12 -1.49
C TRP A 6 7.41 -14.24 -2.76
N PHE A 7 7.65 -14.78 -3.95
CA PHE A 7 7.77 -14.01 -5.20
C PHE A 7 6.78 -14.38 -6.31
N SER A 8 5.61 -14.95 -6.01
CA SER A 8 4.63 -15.34 -7.03
C SER A 8 3.78 -14.19 -7.57
N VAL A 9 4.42 -13.07 -7.94
CA VAL A 9 3.84 -12.11 -8.89
C VAL A 9 4.79 -12.06 -10.07
N GLU A 10 4.48 -12.87 -11.09
CA GLU A 10 5.26 -12.87 -12.33
C GLU A 10 5.11 -11.49 -12.99
N ASN A 11 6.25 -10.83 -13.23
CA ASN A 11 6.45 -9.50 -13.86
C ASN A 11 6.67 -8.29 -12.93
N TRP A 12 7.79 -8.28 -12.19
CA TRP A 12 8.34 -7.05 -11.61
C TRP A 12 8.81 -6.08 -12.71
N LEU A 13 8.46 -4.80 -12.57
CA LEU A 13 8.92 -3.74 -13.46
C LEU A 13 10.10 -2.98 -12.84
N GLN A 14 11.20 -2.86 -13.59
CA GLN A 14 12.34 -2.06 -13.15
C GLN A 14 12.03 -0.56 -13.30
N ALA A 15 11.94 0.13 -12.16
CA ALA A 15 11.79 1.58 -12.13
C ALA A 15 13.11 2.27 -12.51
N THR A 16 13.15 2.90 -13.69
CA THR A 16 14.32 3.64 -14.20
C THR A 16 14.02 5.15 -14.21
N PRO A 17 14.79 5.98 -13.48
CA PRO A 17 14.60 7.42 -13.48
C PRO A 17 14.80 7.98 -14.89
N SER A 18 13.95 8.93 -15.30
CA SER A 18 14.10 9.62 -16.58
C SER A 18 15.30 10.57 -16.63
N SER A 19 15.81 11.01 -15.46
CA SER A 19 16.98 11.88 -15.31
C SER A 19 17.57 11.78 -13.89
N PRO A 20 18.79 12.29 -13.65
CA PRO A 20 19.39 12.35 -12.31
C PRO A 20 18.62 13.22 -11.30
N ALA A 21 17.76 14.12 -11.77
CA ALA A 21 16.95 15.02 -10.93
C ALA A 21 15.49 14.54 -10.78
N SER A 22 15.16 13.36 -11.31
CA SER A 22 13.81 12.79 -11.23
C SER A 22 13.60 12.04 -9.91
N PHE A 23 12.36 12.04 -9.42
CA PHE A 23 11.95 11.29 -8.23
C PHE A 23 10.79 10.35 -8.58
N PHE A 24 10.68 9.25 -7.85
CA PHE A 24 9.50 8.38 -7.90
C PHE A 24 8.50 8.81 -6.84
N ILE A 25 7.22 8.89 -7.22
CA ILE A 25 6.10 9.11 -6.31
C ILE A 25 5.27 7.83 -6.30
N ILE A 26 5.09 7.26 -5.10
CA ILE A 26 4.37 6.00 -4.90
C ILE A 26 3.22 6.29 -3.94
N ALA A 27 2.00 5.90 -4.32
CA ALA A 27 0.84 5.97 -3.44
C ALA A 27 0.93 4.87 -2.36
N GLY A 28 0.67 5.24 -1.12
CA GLY A 28 0.58 4.28 -0.01
C GLY A 28 -0.85 3.77 0.22
N GLU A 29 -0.96 2.70 1.00
CA GLU A 29 -2.22 2.04 1.37
C GLU A 29 -3.28 3.01 1.94
N SER A 30 -2.87 3.98 2.78
CA SER A 30 -3.81 4.99 3.30
C SER A 30 -4.42 5.89 2.22
N PHE A 31 -3.67 6.20 1.15
CA PHE A 31 -4.21 6.96 0.02
C PHE A 31 -5.09 6.10 -0.87
N TRP A 32 -4.79 4.81 -0.98
CA TRP A 32 -5.66 3.84 -1.65
C TRP A 32 -7.03 3.74 -0.95
N ALA A 33 -7.04 3.67 0.38
CA ALA A 33 -8.27 3.69 1.17
C ALA A 33 -9.03 5.00 1.02
N TRP A 34 -8.34 6.14 1.19
CA TRP A 34 -8.96 7.46 1.08
C TRP A 34 -9.52 7.73 -0.32
N SER A 35 -8.86 7.27 -1.38
CA SER A 35 -9.32 7.47 -2.76
C SER A 35 -10.42 6.51 -3.21
N ASN A 36 -10.96 5.70 -2.28
CA ASN A 36 -11.93 4.64 -2.56
C ASN A 36 -11.49 3.72 -3.73
N GLY A 37 -10.21 3.34 -3.74
CA GLY A 37 -9.67 2.47 -4.79
C GLY A 37 -9.22 3.16 -6.07
N LYS A 38 -9.48 4.46 -6.26
CA LYS A 38 -9.13 5.17 -7.50
C LYS A 38 -7.63 5.32 -7.73
N VAL A 39 -6.84 5.38 -6.66
CA VAL A 39 -5.39 5.39 -6.74
C VAL A 39 -4.85 4.11 -6.09
N TYR A 40 -4.34 3.21 -6.92
CA TYR A 40 -3.79 1.93 -6.48
C TYR A 40 -2.48 2.13 -5.70
N SER A 41 -2.29 1.35 -4.64
CA SER A 41 -1.05 1.27 -3.86
C SER A 41 -0.22 0.07 -4.33
N PRO A 42 0.80 0.26 -5.19
CA PRO A 42 1.53 -0.86 -5.77
C PRO A 42 2.48 -1.51 -4.77
N MET A 43 2.55 -2.85 -4.82
CA MET A 43 3.65 -3.58 -4.21
C MET A 43 4.96 -3.18 -4.91
N HIS A 44 5.94 -2.76 -4.12
CA HIS A 44 7.23 -2.33 -4.61
C HIS A 44 8.33 -2.85 -3.69
N GLY A 45 9.53 -3.01 -4.23
CA GLY A 45 10.64 -3.60 -3.50
C GLY A 45 11.98 -3.12 -4.06
N VAL A 46 13.02 -3.30 -3.24
CA VAL A 46 14.38 -2.98 -3.63
C VAL A 46 15.17 -4.28 -3.72
N THR A 47 15.69 -4.56 -4.91
CA THR A 47 16.66 -5.63 -5.10
C THR A 47 18.07 -5.08 -4.98
N VAL A 48 18.93 -5.81 -4.26
CA VAL A 48 20.37 -5.57 -4.21
C VAL A 48 21.01 -6.36 -5.36
N SER A 49 21.55 -5.64 -6.34
CA SER A 49 22.22 -6.24 -7.50
C SER A 49 23.38 -5.35 -7.97
N GLY A 50 24.35 -5.95 -8.64
CA GLY A 50 25.53 -5.25 -9.16
C GLY A 50 26.67 -5.11 -8.15
N LYS A 51 27.71 -4.39 -8.56
CA LYS A 51 28.93 -4.16 -7.75
C LYS A 51 28.97 -2.76 -7.12
N GLU A 52 28.15 -1.85 -7.60
CA GLU A 52 28.16 -0.44 -7.20
C GLU A 52 27.24 -0.19 -6.01
N THR A 53 27.64 0.74 -5.14
CA THR A 53 26.80 1.19 -4.03
C THR A 53 25.76 2.19 -4.52
N ARG A 54 24.49 1.95 -4.22
CA ARG A 54 23.38 2.88 -4.49
C ARG A 54 22.86 3.45 -3.18
N TYR A 55 22.75 4.77 -3.10
CA TYR A 55 22.08 5.48 -2.01
C TYR A 55 20.66 5.86 -2.43
N SER A 56 19.74 5.82 -1.47
CA SER A 56 18.34 6.25 -1.66
C SER A 56 17.86 6.98 -0.41
N VAL A 57 17.07 8.02 -0.60
CA VAL A 57 16.37 8.74 0.46
C VAL A 57 14.88 8.60 0.21
N LEU A 58 14.12 8.27 1.25
CA LEU A 58 12.67 8.17 1.20
C LEU A 58 12.06 9.27 2.06
N LEU A 59 11.00 9.90 1.54
CA LEU A 59 10.19 10.87 2.25
C LEU A 59 8.74 10.37 2.27
N PHE A 60 8.14 10.32 3.44
CA PHE A 60 6.77 9.85 3.63
C PHE A 60 5.86 11.00 4.05
N ALA A 61 4.73 11.16 3.35
CA ALA A 61 3.63 12.00 3.78
C ALA A 61 2.66 11.14 4.60
N MET A 62 2.65 11.34 5.92
CA MET A 62 1.90 10.49 6.85
C MET A 62 0.54 11.14 7.18
N PRO A 63 -0.57 10.38 7.20
CA PRO A 63 -1.84 10.88 7.68
C PRO A 63 -1.74 11.33 9.14
N LYS A 64 -2.40 12.45 9.46
CA LYS A 64 -2.59 12.84 10.86
C LYS A 64 -3.65 11.96 11.50
N ASN A 65 -3.43 11.59 12.76
CA ASN A 65 -4.36 10.76 13.51
C ASN A 65 -5.55 11.53 14.14
N GLU A 66 -5.81 12.76 13.68
CA GLU A 66 -6.88 13.63 14.20
C GLU A 66 -8.29 13.20 13.71
N ARG A 67 -8.34 12.48 12.58
CA ARG A 67 -9.58 12.01 11.95
C ARG A 67 -9.35 10.62 11.36
N PRO A 68 -10.41 9.79 11.27
CA PRO A 68 -10.29 8.51 10.59
C PRO A 68 -10.02 8.73 9.09
N ILE A 69 -9.20 7.85 8.53
CA ILE A 69 -9.06 7.67 7.09
C ILE A 69 -10.33 6.98 6.60
N GLN A 70 -11.01 7.62 5.66
CA GLN A 70 -12.21 7.12 5.00
C GLN A 70 -12.35 7.78 3.64
N ALA A 71 -13.09 7.13 2.73
CA ALA A 71 -13.41 7.70 1.44
C ALA A 71 -14.23 9.01 1.60
N PRO A 72 -13.86 10.10 0.90
CA PRO A 72 -14.70 11.28 0.74
C PRO A 72 -16.06 10.90 0.16
N VAL A 73 -17.11 11.62 0.59
CA VAL A 73 -18.48 11.37 0.14
C VAL A 73 -18.63 11.56 -1.38
N GLU A 74 -17.78 12.39 -2.00
CA GLU A 74 -17.74 12.63 -3.43
C GLU A 74 -17.20 11.43 -4.23
N LEU A 75 -16.53 10.49 -3.56
CA LEU A 75 -15.99 9.26 -4.16
C LEU A 75 -16.85 8.03 -3.84
N VAL A 76 -17.99 8.22 -3.18
CA VAL A 76 -18.89 7.15 -2.75
C VAL A 76 -20.27 7.35 -3.36
N ASP A 77 -20.75 6.34 -4.08
CA ASP A 77 -22.10 6.30 -4.66
C ASP A 77 -22.62 4.85 -4.73
N ASP A 78 -23.84 4.65 -5.21
CA ASP A 78 -24.48 3.32 -5.29
C ASP A 78 -23.70 2.33 -6.17
N LYS A 79 -22.89 2.81 -7.12
CA LYS A 79 -22.03 1.99 -7.99
C LYS A 79 -20.62 1.82 -7.42
N HIS A 80 -20.18 2.73 -6.56
CA HIS A 80 -18.87 2.74 -5.92
C HIS A 80 -19.02 2.84 -4.39
N PRO A 81 -19.53 1.79 -3.72
CA PRO A 81 -19.60 1.78 -2.26
C PRO A 81 -18.18 1.86 -1.64
N PRO A 82 -18.06 2.21 -0.35
CA PRO A 82 -16.77 2.23 0.32
C PRO A 82 -16.13 0.83 0.33
N ILE A 83 -14.91 0.74 -0.19
CA ILE A 83 -14.16 -0.53 -0.23
C ILE A 83 -13.36 -0.77 1.07
N PHE A 84 -13.14 0.27 1.88
CA PHE A 84 -12.53 0.14 3.21
C PHE A 84 -13.42 0.73 4.30
N LYS A 85 -13.46 0.09 5.47
CA LYS A 85 -14.07 0.63 6.68
C LYS A 85 -13.23 1.81 7.20
N PRO A 86 -13.85 2.89 7.73
CA PRO A 86 -13.11 3.98 8.36
C PRO A 86 -12.19 3.51 9.48
N TYR A 87 -10.97 4.04 9.56
CA TYR A 87 -9.99 3.66 10.57
C TYR A 87 -9.02 4.78 10.97
N TYR A 88 -8.40 4.68 12.15
CA TYR A 88 -7.35 5.59 12.59
C TYR A 88 -5.98 5.08 12.19
N TYR A 89 -5.13 5.99 11.70
CA TYR A 89 -3.84 5.63 11.12
C TYR A 89 -2.89 4.96 12.12
N ASP A 90 -2.87 5.43 13.37
CA ASP A 90 -1.99 4.86 14.41
C ASP A 90 -2.40 3.42 14.77
N ASP A 91 -3.69 3.12 14.78
CA ASP A 91 -4.18 1.76 15.08
C ASP A 91 -3.87 0.79 13.93
N TYR A 92 -3.98 1.26 12.70
CA TYR A 92 -3.52 0.51 11.53
C TYR A 92 -2.01 0.26 11.58
N LEU A 93 -1.20 1.27 11.92
CA LEU A 93 0.24 1.09 12.09
C LEU A 93 0.56 0.04 13.18
N ARG A 94 -0.13 0.08 14.32
CA ARG A 94 0.02 -0.94 15.38
C ARG A 94 -0.29 -2.33 14.86
N PHE A 95 -1.37 -2.49 14.11
CA PHE A 95 -1.71 -3.75 13.45
C PHE A 95 -0.60 -4.21 12.50
N CYS A 96 -0.06 -3.32 11.68
CA CYS A 96 1.00 -3.65 10.72
C CYS A 96 2.27 -4.23 11.35
N PHE A 97 2.55 -3.91 12.61
CA PHE A 97 3.68 -4.42 13.39
C PHE A 97 3.30 -5.54 14.38
N SER A 98 2.03 -5.94 14.42
CA SER A 98 1.59 -7.10 15.21
C SER A 98 1.93 -8.42 14.51
N GLU A 99 1.98 -9.53 15.27
CA GLU A 99 2.16 -10.87 14.70
C GLU A 99 1.09 -11.18 13.66
N GLU A 100 -0.18 -10.89 13.98
CA GLU A 100 -1.30 -11.07 13.06
C GLU A 100 -1.10 -10.32 11.74
N GLY A 101 -0.77 -9.02 11.81
CA GLY A 101 -0.57 -8.18 10.63
C GLY A 101 0.65 -8.59 9.81
N MET A 102 1.72 -9.11 10.43
CA MET A 102 2.90 -9.61 9.71
C MET A 102 2.62 -10.88 8.90
N MET A 103 1.58 -11.64 9.23
CA MET A 103 1.18 -12.82 8.47
C MET A 103 0.29 -12.51 7.25
N GLN A 104 -0.17 -11.26 7.12
CA GLN A 104 -1.09 -10.88 6.04
C GLN A 104 -0.34 -10.52 4.76
N GLN A 105 -0.87 -10.97 3.62
CA GLN A 105 -0.35 -10.59 2.30
C GLN A 105 -0.65 -9.12 2.00
N CYS A 106 -1.89 -8.67 2.20
CA CYS A 106 -2.26 -7.26 2.18
C CYS A 106 -2.77 -6.83 3.57
N LYS A 107 -1.99 -6.01 4.26
CA LYS A 107 -2.27 -5.62 5.65
C LYS A 107 -3.48 -4.70 5.75
N LEU A 108 -3.65 -3.77 4.79
CA LEU A 108 -4.80 -2.88 4.77
C LEU A 108 -6.12 -3.65 4.57
N VAL A 109 -6.16 -4.59 3.63
CA VAL A 109 -7.36 -5.39 3.37
C VAL A 109 -7.71 -6.27 4.56
N ALA A 110 -6.72 -6.92 5.18
CA ALA A 110 -6.95 -7.68 6.40
C ALA A 110 -7.46 -6.82 7.56
N TYR A 111 -6.95 -5.60 7.72
CA TYR A 111 -7.30 -4.71 8.82
C TYR A 111 -8.69 -4.09 8.66
N CYS A 112 -9.02 -3.55 7.48
CA CYS A 112 -10.24 -2.75 7.29
C CYS A 112 -10.94 -2.96 5.95
N GLY A 113 -10.60 -3.99 5.17
CA GLY A 113 -11.30 -4.30 3.92
C GLY A 113 -12.79 -4.61 4.14
N THR A 114 -13.64 -4.14 3.24
CA THR A 114 -15.03 -4.63 3.12
C THR A 114 -15.07 -5.88 2.24
N ASP A 115 -16.23 -6.50 2.10
CA ASP A 115 -16.38 -7.69 1.26
C ASP A 115 -16.08 -7.38 -0.22
N ALA A 116 -16.35 -6.14 -0.67
CA ALA A 116 -16.00 -5.67 -2.01
C ALA A 116 -14.49 -5.65 -2.30
N THR A 117 -13.65 -5.53 -1.27
CA THR A 117 -12.19 -5.48 -1.44
C THR A 117 -11.57 -6.87 -1.46
N LYS A 118 -12.17 -7.82 -0.74
CA LYS A 118 -11.70 -9.21 -0.72
C LYS A 118 -11.86 -9.90 -2.07
N GLU A 119 -12.79 -9.43 -2.91
CA GLU A 119 -12.98 -9.91 -4.28
C GLU A 119 -11.99 -9.29 -5.27
N ALA A 120 -11.41 -8.12 -4.96
CA ALA A 120 -10.44 -7.44 -5.81
C ALA A 120 -8.98 -7.85 -5.55
N ASP A 121 -8.72 -8.42 -4.36
CA ASP A 121 -7.42 -8.96 -3.93
C ASP A 121 -7.27 -10.48 -4.18
N ALA A 122 -8.33 -11.15 -4.67
CA ALA A 122 -8.35 -12.57 -5.06
C ALA A 122 -7.94 -12.75 -6.54
#